data_AF-A0AAU6CHE6-F1
#
_entry.id   AF-A0AAU6CHE6-F1
#
_cell.length_a   1.000
_cell.length_b   1.000
_cell.length_c   1.000
_cell.angle_alpha   90.00
_cell.angle_beta   90.00
_cell.angle_gamma   90.00
#
_symmetry.space_group_name_H-M   'P 1'
#
loop_
_entity.id
_entity.type
_entity.pdbx_description
1 polymer ?
#
loop_
_entity_poly.entity_id
_entity_poly.type
_entity_poly.pdbx_seq_one_letter_code
_entity_poly.pdbx_strand_id
1 'polypeptide(L)'
;MSDDFGYEPRVRPAGEVKAEVAALSSAVLDMVRIKGRVTAGGPMELPWDEGADPDRFHTITHLWSLYGVDNDVLGRGMAALADRLPERGWTVAKNGPDSSRNSNQEILAVHMATRAQLEATWMKGLDGHEPLITFNVHSRLFIPAEEPGL
;
A
#
# COMPACT_ATOMS: atom_id res chain seq x y z
N MET A 1 -8.04 16.95 -19.08
CA MET A 1 -8.27 16.57 -17.67
C MET A 1 -8.07 15.07 -17.43
N SER A 2 -8.14 14.23 -18.47
CA SER A 2 -7.74 12.81 -18.44
C SER A 2 -6.22 12.56 -18.50
N ASP A 3 -5.44 13.56 -18.90
CA ASP A 3 -4.05 13.35 -19.34
C ASP A 3 -3.04 13.24 -18.18
N ASP A 4 -3.35 13.77 -17.00
CA ASP A 4 -2.41 13.78 -15.87
C ASP A 4 -2.32 12.40 -15.17
N PHE A 5 -3.34 11.56 -15.30
CA PHE A 5 -3.44 10.28 -14.57
C PHE A 5 -3.53 9.04 -15.46
N GLY A 6 -3.83 9.20 -16.76
CA GLY A 6 -4.12 8.07 -17.66
C GLY A 6 -5.44 7.35 -17.34
N TYR A 7 -6.29 7.93 -16.50
CA TYR A 7 -7.68 7.52 -16.23
C TYR A 7 -8.49 8.71 -15.73
N GLU A 8 -9.82 8.60 -15.77
CA GLU A 8 -10.72 9.60 -15.19
C GLU A 8 -11.02 9.24 -13.72
N PRO A 9 -10.62 10.05 -12.73
CA PRO A 9 -10.97 9.84 -11.33
C PRO A 9 -12.49 9.86 -11.13
N ARG A 10 -13.00 8.93 -10.32
CA ARG A 10 -14.44 8.82 -10.04
C ARG A 10 -14.81 9.57 -8.77
N VAL A 11 -16.04 10.09 -8.72
CA VAL A 11 -16.63 10.55 -7.46
C VAL A 11 -16.90 9.33 -6.56
N ARG A 12 -16.38 9.34 -5.33
CA ARG A 12 -16.56 8.26 -4.34
C ARG A 12 -16.70 8.82 -2.92
N PRO A 13 -17.53 8.23 -2.05
CA PRO A 13 -17.52 8.56 -0.62
C PRO A 13 -16.19 8.16 0.01
N ALA A 14 -15.51 9.08 0.68
CA ALA A 14 -14.19 8.84 1.27
C ALA A 14 -14.21 7.69 2.30
N GLY A 15 -15.29 7.59 3.09
CA GLY A 15 -15.50 6.49 4.03
C GLY A 15 -15.51 5.10 3.38
N GLU A 16 -16.09 4.96 2.18
CA GLU A 16 -16.10 3.69 1.46
C GLU A 16 -14.72 3.32 0.92
N VAL A 17 -13.99 4.30 0.36
CA VAL A 17 -12.60 4.08 -0.10
C VAL A 17 -11.71 3.71 1.10
N LYS A 18 -11.95 4.32 2.26
CA LYS A 18 -11.24 4.03 3.50
C LYS A 18 -11.47 2.61 4.00
N ALA A 19 -12.71 2.14 4.00
CA ALA A 19 -13.04 0.76 4.34
C ALA A 19 -12.42 -0.24 3.34
N GLU A 20 -12.44 0.08 2.04
CA GLU A 20 -11.82 -0.73 0.99
C GLU A 20 -10.31 -0.89 1.20
N VAL A 21 -9.58 0.21 1.44
CA VAL A 21 -8.13 0.17 1.72
C VAL A 21 -7.83 -0.57 3.03
N ALA A 22 -8.63 -0.36 4.08
CA ALA A 22 -8.46 -1.09 5.34
C ALA A 22 -8.61 -2.62 5.16
N ALA A 23 -9.60 -3.05 4.38
CA ALA A 23 -9.83 -4.46 4.10
C ALA A 23 -8.67 -5.09 3.29
N LEU A 24 -8.22 -4.38 2.24
CA LEU A 24 -7.07 -4.82 1.43
C LEU A 24 -5.79 -4.88 2.25
N SER A 25 -5.53 -3.86 3.07
CA SER A 25 -4.35 -3.79 3.94
C SER A 25 -4.32 -4.92 4.98
N SER A 26 -5.47 -5.22 5.60
CA SER A 26 -5.59 -6.35 6.53
C SER A 26 -5.34 -7.69 5.82
N ALA A 27 -5.86 -7.86 4.60
CA ALA A 27 -5.61 -9.05 3.80
C ALA A 27 -4.13 -9.19 3.38
N VAL A 28 -3.44 -8.08 3.13
CA VAL A 28 -1.98 -8.07 2.89
C VAL A 28 -1.23 -8.60 4.10
N LEU A 29 -1.56 -8.12 5.31
CA LEU A 29 -0.96 -8.64 6.55
C LEU A 29 -1.17 -10.14 6.72
N ASP A 30 -2.37 -10.65 6.44
CA ASP A 30 -2.68 -12.08 6.49
C ASP A 30 -1.85 -12.92 5.50
N MET A 31 -1.49 -12.35 4.34
CA MET A 31 -0.69 -13.03 3.31
C MET A 31 0.79 -13.16 3.69
N VAL A 32 1.32 -12.32 4.57
CA VAL A 32 2.73 -12.41 5.02
C VAL A 32 2.97 -13.66 5.86
N ARG A 33 1.94 -14.20 6.55
CA ARG A 33 1.98 -15.49 7.28
C ARG A 33 3.08 -15.64 8.34
N ILE A 34 3.59 -14.54 8.87
CA ILE A 34 4.52 -14.51 10.00
C ILE A 34 3.93 -13.72 11.17
N LYS A 35 4.42 -13.99 12.37
CA LYS A 35 4.05 -13.23 13.57
C LYS A 35 5.18 -12.28 13.92
N GLY A 36 4.87 -11.01 14.02
CA GLY A 36 5.77 -9.94 14.45
C GLY A 36 4.98 -8.81 15.11
N ARG A 37 5.65 -7.69 15.37
CA ARG A 37 5.01 -6.44 15.78
C ARG A 37 4.53 -5.70 14.55
N VAL A 38 3.39 -5.04 14.66
CA VAL A 38 2.80 -4.22 13.60
C VAL A 38 2.57 -2.82 14.15
N THR A 39 2.94 -1.78 13.40
CA THR A 39 2.67 -0.39 13.79
C THR A 39 1.17 -0.14 13.86
N ALA A 40 0.71 0.52 14.91
CA ALA A 40 -0.69 0.91 15.04
C ALA A 40 -1.05 2.06 14.08
N GLY A 41 -2.32 2.15 13.71
CA GLY A 41 -2.84 3.19 12.81
C GLY A 41 -3.76 2.60 11.74
N GLY A 42 -4.66 3.43 11.22
CA GLY A 42 -5.56 3.06 10.13
C GLY A 42 -5.31 3.89 8.88
N PRO A 43 -6.03 3.61 7.78
CA PRO A 43 -5.90 4.40 6.57
C PRO A 43 -6.30 5.87 6.77
N MET A 44 -5.64 6.76 6.05
CA MET A 44 -5.82 8.21 6.09
C MET A 44 -6.13 8.73 4.69
N GLU A 45 -6.98 9.75 4.62
CA GLU A 45 -7.24 10.50 3.40
C GLU A 45 -6.17 11.58 3.23
N LEU A 46 -5.66 11.71 2.01
CA LEU A 46 -4.69 12.73 1.64
C LEU A 46 -5.14 13.42 0.34
N PRO A 47 -5.09 14.76 0.26
CA PRO A 47 -5.27 15.48 -1.00
C PRO A 47 -4.10 15.19 -1.95
N TRP A 48 -4.32 15.36 -3.25
CA TRP A 48 -3.29 15.25 -4.28
C TRP A 48 -2.62 16.60 -4.51
N ASP A 49 -1.41 16.79 -3.99
CA ASP A 49 -0.73 18.09 -3.95
C ASP A 49 0.09 18.43 -5.21
N GLU A 50 0.15 17.55 -6.22
CA GLU A 50 1.01 17.72 -7.40
C GLU A 50 0.32 18.40 -8.62
N GLY A 51 -0.91 18.92 -8.45
CA GLY A 51 -1.74 19.43 -9.56
C GLY A 51 -2.27 20.87 -9.41
N ALA A 52 -2.97 21.33 -10.47
CA ALA A 52 -3.57 22.68 -10.53
C ALA A 52 -4.76 22.88 -9.57
N ASP A 53 -5.29 21.81 -8.99
CA ASP A 53 -6.39 21.82 -8.04
C ASP A 53 -6.13 20.77 -6.95
N PRO A 54 -5.26 21.08 -5.97
CA PRO A 54 -4.70 20.09 -5.07
C PRO A 54 -5.74 19.50 -4.09
N ASP A 55 -6.83 20.23 -3.84
CA ASP A 55 -7.88 19.80 -2.92
C ASP A 55 -8.99 18.97 -3.61
N ARG A 56 -8.98 18.89 -4.94
CA ARG A 56 -10.05 18.22 -5.71
C ARG A 56 -9.92 16.71 -5.72
N PHE A 57 -8.70 16.21 -5.79
CA PHE A 57 -8.44 14.77 -5.91
C PHE A 57 -7.84 14.26 -4.62
N HIS A 58 -8.34 13.13 -4.14
CA HIS A 58 -7.95 12.53 -2.88
C HIS A 58 -7.50 11.10 -3.10
N THR A 59 -6.64 10.61 -2.22
CA THR A 59 -6.29 9.20 -2.10
C THR A 59 -6.45 8.76 -0.66
N ILE A 60 -6.80 7.49 -0.45
CA ILE A 60 -6.63 6.87 0.85
C ILE A 60 -5.33 6.08 0.83
N THR A 61 -4.47 6.29 1.82
CA THR A 61 -3.25 5.48 2.06
C THR A 61 -3.28 4.85 3.44
N HIS A 62 -2.73 3.64 3.57
CA HIS A 62 -2.43 3.00 4.84
C HIS A 62 -0.97 2.59 4.89
N LEU A 63 -0.19 3.39 5.63
CA LEU A 63 1.22 3.15 5.90
C LEU A 63 1.38 2.39 7.21
N TRP A 64 2.10 1.27 7.17
CA TRP A 64 2.45 0.51 8.37
C TRP A 64 3.71 -0.32 8.16
N SER A 65 4.24 -0.90 9.24
CA SER A 65 5.42 -1.75 9.19
C SER A 65 5.25 -3.00 10.03
N LEU A 66 5.88 -4.10 9.60
CA LEU A 66 6.03 -5.34 10.35
C LEU A 66 7.49 -5.54 10.76
N TYR A 67 7.74 -5.75 12.04
CA TYR A 67 9.08 -5.73 12.65
C TYR A 67 9.15 -6.59 13.92
N GLY A 68 10.28 -6.56 14.65
CA GLY A 68 10.46 -7.35 15.88
C GLY A 68 10.77 -8.83 15.67
N VAL A 69 11.19 -9.20 14.48
CA VAL A 69 11.67 -10.54 14.12
C VAL A 69 12.92 -10.43 13.26
N ASP A 70 13.69 -11.50 13.15
CA ASP A 70 14.92 -11.51 12.35
C ASP A 70 14.66 -11.45 10.84
N ASN A 71 15.74 -11.17 10.09
CA ASN A 71 15.72 -11.06 8.64
C ASN A 71 15.27 -12.36 7.94
N ASP A 72 15.54 -13.54 8.50
CA ASP A 72 15.12 -14.80 7.89
C ASP A 72 13.59 -14.95 7.96
N VAL A 73 12.98 -14.54 9.07
CA VAL A 73 11.53 -14.51 9.24
C VAL A 73 10.90 -13.48 8.30
N LEU A 74 11.45 -12.27 8.21
CA LEU A 74 10.95 -11.22 7.29
C LEU A 74 11.04 -11.65 5.83
N GLY A 75 12.16 -12.28 5.43
CA GLY A 75 12.33 -12.82 4.08
C GLY A 75 11.30 -13.89 3.74
N ARG A 76 10.97 -14.80 4.67
CA ARG A 76 9.86 -15.76 4.50
C ARG A 76 8.52 -15.04 4.34
N GLY A 77 8.32 -13.94 5.05
CA GLY A 77 7.13 -13.11 4.92
C GLY A 77 6.96 -12.50 3.53
N MET A 78 8.04 -11.92 2.98
CA MET A 78 8.04 -11.36 1.62
C MET A 78 7.80 -12.43 0.55
N ALA A 79 8.39 -13.61 0.69
CA ALA A 79 8.16 -14.72 -0.21
C ALA A 79 6.70 -15.18 -0.18
N ALA A 80 6.13 -15.38 1.02
CA ALA A 80 4.73 -15.76 1.18
C ALA A 80 3.76 -14.72 0.61
N LEU A 81 4.09 -13.42 0.77
CA LEU A 81 3.32 -12.33 0.18
C LEU A 81 3.33 -12.42 -1.35
N ALA A 82 4.51 -12.55 -1.97
CA ALA A 82 4.66 -12.63 -3.41
C ALA A 82 3.84 -13.78 -4.03
N ASP A 83 3.86 -14.95 -3.38
CA ASP A 83 3.15 -16.14 -3.87
C ASP A 83 1.62 -15.99 -3.77
N ARG A 84 1.13 -15.32 -2.72
CA ARG A 84 -0.32 -15.23 -2.42
C ARG A 84 -1.01 -14.05 -3.06
N LEU A 85 -0.29 -12.99 -3.40
CA LEU A 85 -0.85 -11.79 -4.03
C LEU A 85 -1.71 -12.15 -5.27
N PRO A 86 -1.22 -12.95 -6.24
CA PRO A 86 -2.04 -13.37 -7.39
C PRO A 86 -3.31 -14.13 -7.03
N GLU A 87 -3.26 -15.00 -6.01
CA GLU A 87 -4.43 -15.76 -5.53
C GLU A 87 -5.52 -14.85 -4.95
N ARG A 88 -5.15 -13.64 -4.52
CA ARG A 88 -6.03 -12.64 -3.90
C ARG A 88 -6.33 -11.47 -4.83
N GLY A 89 -6.20 -11.66 -6.14
CA GLY A 89 -6.62 -10.67 -7.12
C GLY A 89 -5.63 -9.54 -7.34
N TRP A 90 -4.37 -9.71 -6.98
CA TRP A 90 -3.31 -8.73 -7.25
C TRP A 90 -2.48 -9.12 -8.47
N THR A 91 -2.16 -8.15 -9.32
CA THR A 91 -1.15 -8.29 -10.36
C THR A 91 0.17 -7.74 -9.84
N VAL A 92 1.19 -8.59 -9.71
CA VAL A 92 2.55 -8.19 -9.30
C VAL A 92 3.25 -7.52 -10.49
N ALA A 93 3.50 -6.21 -10.39
CA ALA A 93 4.22 -5.43 -11.39
C ALA A 93 5.74 -5.51 -11.18
N LYS A 94 6.18 -5.66 -9.92
CA LYS A 94 7.59 -5.82 -9.55
C LYS A 94 7.70 -6.76 -8.36
N ASN A 95 8.72 -7.62 -8.38
CA ASN A 95 9.25 -8.32 -7.22
C ASN A 95 10.77 -8.41 -7.41
N GLY A 96 11.52 -7.54 -6.76
CA GLY A 96 12.95 -7.40 -7.01
C GLY A 96 13.57 -6.23 -6.25
N PRO A 97 14.84 -5.89 -6.49
CA PRO A 97 15.51 -4.84 -5.75
C PRO A 97 14.90 -3.45 -6.03
N ASP A 98 14.79 -2.62 -4.99
CA ASP A 98 14.55 -1.18 -5.08
C ASP A 98 15.77 -0.45 -5.67
N SER A 99 15.62 0.85 -5.94
CA SER A 99 16.71 1.70 -6.46
C SER A 99 17.61 2.26 -5.35
N SER A 100 17.43 1.84 -4.10
CA SER A 100 18.25 2.31 -2.98
C SER A 100 19.65 1.68 -3.03
N ARG A 101 20.59 2.30 -2.30
CA ARG A 101 21.95 1.74 -2.15
C ARG A 101 21.96 0.35 -1.52
N ASN A 102 20.97 0.04 -0.69
CA ASN A 102 20.86 -1.24 0.00
C ASN A 102 20.21 -2.32 -0.87
N SER A 103 19.64 -1.95 -2.04
CA SER A 103 18.92 -2.83 -2.96
C SER A 103 17.94 -3.73 -2.21
N ASN A 104 17.11 -3.11 -1.38
CA ASN A 104 16.10 -3.80 -0.57
C ASN A 104 15.11 -4.50 -1.50
N GLN A 105 14.57 -5.65 -1.10
CA GLN A 105 13.55 -6.29 -1.91
C GLN A 105 12.25 -5.49 -1.82
N GLU A 106 11.69 -5.16 -2.97
CA GLU A 106 10.44 -4.43 -3.14
C GLU A 106 9.45 -5.26 -3.98
N ILE A 107 8.20 -5.27 -3.52
CA ILE A 107 7.06 -5.80 -4.27
C ILE A 107 6.11 -4.64 -4.57
N LEU A 108 5.84 -4.44 -5.86
CA LEU A 108 4.82 -3.51 -6.34
C LEU A 108 3.68 -4.33 -6.96
N ALA A 109 2.45 -4.10 -6.52
CA ALA A 109 1.29 -4.82 -7.03
C ALA A 109 0.06 -3.92 -7.17
N VAL A 110 -0.82 -4.28 -8.11
CA VAL A 110 -2.09 -3.58 -8.35
C VAL A 110 -3.24 -4.56 -8.19
N HIS A 111 -4.21 -4.22 -7.33
CA HIS A 111 -5.40 -5.03 -7.13
C HIS A 111 -6.32 -4.91 -8.34
N MET A 112 -6.76 -6.03 -8.92
CA MET A 112 -7.45 -6.03 -10.21
C MET A 112 -8.83 -5.37 -10.15
N ALA A 113 -9.58 -5.57 -9.06
CA ALA A 113 -10.96 -5.07 -8.95
C ALA A 113 -11.01 -3.58 -8.60
N THR A 114 -10.25 -3.17 -7.59
CA THR A 114 -10.29 -1.79 -7.04
C THR A 114 -9.27 -0.88 -7.71
N ARG A 115 -8.21 -1.47 -8.27
CA ARG A 115 -7.00 -0.78 -8.76
C ARG A 115 -6.22 -0.07 -7.67
N ALA A 116 -6.46 -0.43 -6.41
CA ALA A 116 -5.58 -0.08 -5.30
C ALA A 116 -4.17 -0.64 -5.56
N GLN A 117 -3.18 0.03 -5.02
CA GLN A 117 -1.77 -0.30 -5.19
C GLN A 117 -1.21 -0.76 -3.85
N LEU A 118 -0.22 -1.65 -3.93
CA LEU A 118 0.58 -2.13 -2.81
C LEU A 118 2.04 -1.89 -3.14
N GLU A 119 2.74 -1.28 -2.20
CA GLU A 119 4.19 -1.23 -2.15
C GLU A 119 4.63 -1.89 -0.85
N ALA A 120 5.44 -2.93 -0.95
CA ALA A 120 6.03 -3.61 0.21
C ALA A 120 7.54 -3.66 0.05
N THR A 121 8.29 -3.07 0.98
CA THR A 121 9.75 -2.99 0.93
C THR A 121 10.37 -3.59 2.18
N TRP A 122 11.21 -4.60 1.99
CA TRP A 122 11.95 -5.24 3.07
C TRP A 122 13.26 -4.52 3.33
N MET A 123 13.23 -3.67 4.35
CA MET A 123 14.37 -2.94 4.90
C MET A 123 15.21 -3.90 5.76
N LYS A 124 16.33 -4.37 5.22
CA LYS A 124 17.19 -5.40 5.87
C LYS A 124 17.99 -4.89 7.09
N GLY A 125 17.99 -3.58 7.35
CA GLY A 125 18.74 -2.97 8.45
C GLY A 125 20.26 -2.96 8.24
N LEU A 126 20.74 -2.97 6.99
CA LEU A 126 22.18 -3.02 6.66
C LEU A 126 22.95 -1.75 7.09
N ASP A 127 22.24 -0.70 7.48
CA ASP A 127 22.72 0.57 8.01
C ASP A 127 22.72 0.62 9.55
N GLY A 128 22.37 -0.48 10.22
CA GLY A 128 22.33 -0.58 11.68
C GLY A 128 20.96 -0.32 12.30
N HIS A 129 19.93 -0.03 11.50
CA HIS A 129 18.54 0.03 11.97
C HIS A 129 17.91 -1.37 12.14
N GLU A 130 16.85 -1.46 12.95
CA GLU A 130 16.07 -2.70 13.11
C GLU A 130 15.48 -3.11 11.75
N PRO A 131 15.61 -4.39 11.32
CA PRO A 131 15.02 -4.83 10.08
C PRO A 131 13.49 -4.85 10.17
N LEU A 132 12.83 -4.49 9.08
CA LEU A 132 11.38 -4.41 8.99
C LEU A 132 10.90 -4.54 7.53
N ILE A 133 9.61 -4.77 7.36
CA ILE A 133 8.93 -4.58 6.07
C ILE A 133 8.03 -3.36 6.20
N THR A 134 8.19 -2.38 5.32
CA THR A 134 7.23 -1.28 5.17
C THR A 134 6.14 -1.69 4.19
N PHE A 135 4.92 -1.26 4.45
CA PHE A 135 3.77 -1.46 3.57
C PHE A 135 3.09 -0.11 3.33
N ASN A 136 2.78 0.17 2.06
CA ASN A 136 1.88 1.22 1.63
C ASN A 136 0.77 0.57 0.80
N VAL A 137 -0.46 0.62 1.29
CA VAL A 137 -1.64 0.25 0.51
C VAL A 137 -2.45 1.51 0.26
N HIS A 138 -2.62 1.87 -1.01
CA HIS A 138 -3.33 3.09 -1.37
C HIS A 138 -4.33 2.92 -2.49
N SER A 139 -5.37 3.74 -2.47
CA SER A 139 -6.36 3.79 -3.55
C SER A 139 -5.80 4.49 -4.78
N ARG A 140 -6.56 4.42 -5.88
CA ARG A 140 -6.43 5.44 -6.93
C ARG A 140 -6.93 6.79 -6.41
N LEU A 141 -6.55 7.84 -7.12
CA LEU A 141 -7.16 9.15 -6.94
C LEU A 141 -8.66 9.08 -7.24
N PHE A 142 -9.43 9.73 -6.39
CA PHE A 142 -10.88 9.88 -6.52
C PHE A 142 -11.27 11.31 -6.19
N ILE A 143 -12.48 11.71 -6.59
CA ILE A 143 -13.08 12.97 -6.15
C ILE A 143 -13.94 12.62 -4.94
N PRO A 144 -13.72 13.20 -3.74
CA PRO A 144 -14.56 12.91 -2.60
C PRO A 144 -15.99 13.37 -2.88
N ALA A 145 -16.96 12.49 -2.63
CA ALA A 145 -18.37 12.87 -2.66
C ALA A 145 -18.63 13.85 -1.50
N GLU A 146 -19.46 14.87 -1.74
CA GLU A 146 -19.98 15.69 -0.64
C GLU A 146 -20.76 14.77 0.31
N GLU A 147 -20.26 14.61 1.55
CA GLU A 147 -21.04 13.92 2.57
C GLU A 147 -22.18 14.87 2.98
N PRO A 148 -23.46 14.44 2.91
CA PRO A 148 -24.55 15.27 3.37
C PRO A 148 -24.29 15.62 4.84
N GLY A 149 -24.22 16.93 5.09
CA GLY A 149 -23.76 17.51 6.35
C GLY A 149 -24.34 16.82 7.58
N LEU A 150 -23.45 16.61 8.54
CA LEU A 150 -23.73 16.19 9.91
C LEU A 150 -24.59 17.23 10.65
#